data_AF-A0A6I1W1Y4-F1
#
_entry.id   AF-A0A6I1W1Y4-F1
#
_cell.length_a   1.000
_cell.length_b   1.000
_cell.length_c   1.000
_cell.angle_alpha   90.00
_cell.angle_beta   90.00
_cell.angle_gamma   90.00
#
_symmetry.space_group_name_H-M   'P 1'
#
loop_
_entity.id
_entity.type
_entity.pdbx_description
1 polymer ?
#
loop_
_entity_poly.entity_id
_entity_poly.type
_entity_poly.pdbx_seq_one_letter_code
_entity_poly.pdbx_strand_id
1 'polypeptide(L)'
;TQAYANQDQVYADLISGRLDASVQDMLQAELGFLKSPQGAGYEISAAIDDPLLPSKTAVGIKKGNQALQTLLNKGIKALHDDGTYTKIQQKHFGDLNLYSGK
;
A
#
# COMPACT_ATOMS: atom_id res chain seq x y z
N THR A 1 -19.88 -15.47 6.27
CA THR A 1 -18.72 -15.31 5.37
C THR A 1 -17.47 -15.28 6.21
N GLN A 2 -16.47 -16.08 5.86
CA GLN A 2 -15.17 -16.07 6.53
C GLN A 2 -14.31 -14.98 5.89
N ALA A 3 -13.67 -14.15 6.71
CA ALA A 3 -12.71 -13.18 6.18
C ALA A 3 -11.47 -13.90 5.65
N TYR A 4 -10.90 -13.38 4.56
CA TYR A 4 -9.59 -13.82 4.10
C TYR A 4 -8.52 -13.45 5.11
N ALA A 5 -7.58 -14.37 5.36
CA ALA A 5 -6.53 -14.14 6.36
C ALA A 5 -5.44 -13.19 5.82
N ASN A 6 -5.22 -13.18 4.51
CA ASN A 6 -4.24 -12.34 3.83
C ASN A 6 -4.60 -12.14 2.35
N GLN A 7 -3.80 -11.31 1.66
CA GLN A 7 -4.03 -10.97 0.26
C GLN A 7 -3.78 -12.14 -0.70
N ASP A 8 -2.85 -13.05 -0.37
CA ASP A 8 -2.53 -14.20 -1.23
C ASP A 8 -3.74 -15.12 -1.40
N GLN A 9 -4.55 -15.30 -0.34
CA GLN A 9 -5.78 -16.08 -0.42
C GLN A 9 -6.84 -15.40 -1.30
N VAL A 10 -6.91 -14.07 -1.29
CA VAL A 10 -7.83 -13.31 -2.17
C VAL A 10 -7.43 -13.52 -3.64
N TYR A 11 -6.14 -13.42 -3.96
CA TYR A 11 -5.65 -13.67 -5.32
C TYR A 11 -5.88 -15.12 -5.77
N ALA A 12 -5.67 -16.10 -4.89
CA ALA A 12 -5.95 -17.50 -5.20
C ALA A 12 -7.44 -17.72 -5.55
N ASP A 13 -8.35 -17.06 -4.84
CA ASP A 13 -9.78 -17.19 -5.08
C ASP A 13 -10.22 -16.44 -6.35
N LEU A 14 -9.64 -15.27 -6.65
CA LEU A 14 -9.80 -14.57 -7.93
C LEU A 14 -9.36 -15.45 -9.11
N ILE A 15 -8.17 -16.04 -9.04
CA ILE A 15 -7.62 -16.93 -10.09
C ILE A 15 -8.52 -18.14 -10.31
N SER A 16 -9.06 -18.70 -9.22
CA SER A 16 -9.96 -19.86 -9.31
C SER A 16 -11.37 -19.54 -9.83
N GLY A 17 -11.72 -18.26 -10.01
CA GLY A 17 -13.06 -17.82 -10.37
C GLY A 17 -14.09 -17.91 -9.24
N ARG A 18 -13.65 -18.02 -7.98
CA ARG A 18 -14.53 -17.97 -6.80
C ARG A 18 -14.90 -16.55 -6.42
N LEU A 19 -14.06 -15.57 -6.79
CA LEU A 19 -14.33 -14.15 -6.66
C LEU A 19 -14.43 -13.52 -8.04
N ASP A 20 -15.40 -12.64 -8.22
CA ASP A 20 -15.53 -11.81 -9.43
C ASP A 20 -14.62 -10.57 -9.36
N ALA A 21 -14.36 -10.06 -8.15
CA ALA A 21 -13.55 -8.87 -7.91
C ALA A 21 -12.97 -8.84 -6.48
N SER A 22 -11.96 -7.98 -6.27
CA SER A 22 -11.41 -7.67 -4.94
C SER A 22 -11.13 -6.18 -4.79
N VAL A 23 -11.26 -5.66 -3.57
CA VAL A 23 -10.90 -4.28 -3.22
C VAL A 23 -9.65 -4.29 -2.34
N GLN A 24 -8.66 -3.47 -2.70
CA GLN A 24 -7.34 -3.40 -2.05
C GLN A 24 -6.61 -2.11 -2.46
N ASP A 25 -5.40 -1.89 -1.93
CA ASP A 25 -4.53 -0.79 -2.36
C ASP A 25 -4.08 -0.97 -3.83
N MET A 26 -4.22 0.09 -4.63
CA MET A 26 -3.96 0.04 -6.07
C MET A 26 -2.50 -0.31 -6.39
N LEU A 27 -1.55 0.26 -5.65
CA LEU A 27 -0.13 0.00 -5.88
C LEU A 27 0.24 -1.43 -5.49
N GLN A 28 -0.34 -1.92 -4.39
CA GLN A 28 -0.19 -3.31 -3.97
C GLN A 28 -0.74 -4.28 -5.02
N ALA A 29 -1.91 -3.99 -5.60
CA ALA A 29 -2.49 -4.80 -6.68
C ALA A 29 -1.59 -4.81 -7.92
N GLU A 30 -1.13 -3.63 -8.33
CA GLU A 30 -0.29 -3.44 -9.51
C GLU A 30 1.01 -4.24 -9.42
N LEU A 31 1.75 -4.07 -8.31
CA LEU A 31 3.06 -4.69 -8.13
C LEU A 31 2.98 -6.16 -7.69
N GLY A 32 1.95 -6.51 -6.89
CA GLY A 32 1.81 -7.83 -6.29
C GLY A 32 1.05 -8.84 -7.15
N PHE A 33 0.26 -8.38 -8.13
CA PHE A 33 -0.60 -9.27 -8.91
C PHE A 33 -0.67 -8.90 -10.39
N LEU A 34 -1.07 -7.68 -10.76
CA LEU A 34 -1.37 -7.34 -12.15
C LEU A 34 -0.14 -7.41 -13.08
N LYS A 35 1.06 -7.09 -12.57
CA LYS A 35 2.32 -7.26 -13.31
C LYS A 35 2.83 -8.70 -13.37
N SER A 36 2.17 -9.64 -12.69
CA SER A 36 2.54 -11.06 -12.73
C SER A 36 1.88 -11.78 -13.91
N PRO A 37 2.41 -12.93 -14.35
CA PRO A 37 1.74 -13.77 -15.35
C PRO A 37 0.30 -14.16 -14.97
N GLN A 38 0.05 -14.38 -13.67
CA GLN A 38 -1.26 -14.74 -13.14
C GLN A 38 -2.27 -13.59 -13.22
N GLY A 39 -1.81 -12.34 -13.20
CA GLY A 39 -2.63 -11.14 -13.27
C GLY A 39 -2.99 -10.70 -14.70
N ALA A 40 -2.42 -11.33 -15.74
CA ALA A 40 -2.53 -10.85 -17.12
C ALA A 40 -3.98 -10.79 -17.68
N GLY A 41 -4.92 -11.52 -17.08
CA GLY A 41 -6.34 -11.52 -17.43
C GLY A 41 -7.22 -10.60 -16.56
N TYR A 42 -6.61 -9.79 -15.69
CA TYR A 42 -7.30 -8.92 -14.74
C TYR A 42 -6.97 -7.46 -15.01
N GLU A 43 -7.84 -6.56 -14.56
CA GLU A 43 -7.68 -5.12 -14.72
C GLU A 43 -8.06 -4.35 -13.46
N ILE A 44 -7.61 -3.11 -13.39
CA ILE A 44 -8.04 -2.16 -12.36
C ILE A 44 -9.37 -1.56 -12.80
N SER A 45 -10.41 -1.73 -11.98
CA SER A 45 -11.70 -1.08 -12.19
C SER A 45 -11.69 0.39 -11.71
N ALA A 46 -12.86 1.03 -11.61
CA ALA A 46 -12.95 2.38 -11.06
C ALA A 46 -12.42 2.46 -9.61
N ALA A 47 -11.70 3.53 -9.31
CA ALA A 47 -11.28 3.81 -7.94
C ALA A 47 -12.49 4.07 -7.04
N ILE A 48 -12.41 3.58 -5.81
CA ILE A 48 -13.42 3.84 -4.77
C ILE A 48 -12.94 5.03 -3.95
N ASP A 49 -13.72 6.11 -3.96
CA ASP A 49 -13.51 7.28 -3.11
C ASP A 49 -14.54 7.24 -1.98
N ASP A 50 -14.08 6.90 -0.77
CA ASP A 50 -14.93 6.78 0.42
C ASP A 50 -14.15 7.26 1.66
N PRO A 51 -14.75 8.11 2.52
CA PRO A 51 -14.10 8.61 3.73
C PRO A 51 -13.73 7.53 4.76
N LEU A 52 -14.31 6.33 4.66
CA LEU A 52 -13.97 5.17 5.47
C LEU A 52 -12.69 4.47 4.99
N LEU A 53 -12.22 4.75 3.77
CA LEU A 53 -10.99 4.19 3.25
C LEU A 53 -9.78 5.02 3.70
N PRO A 54 -8.66 4.36 4.09
CA PRO A 54 -7.46 5.07 4.50
C PRO A 54 -6.86 5.83 3.31
N SER A 55 -6.78 7.14 3.42
CA SER A 55 -6.16 8.01 2.40
C SER A 55 -4.65 8.19 2.58
N LYS A 56 -4.08 7.66 3.67
CA LYS A 56 -2.66 7.83 4.04
C LYS A 56 -2.10 6.60 4.76
N THR A 57 -0.83 6.32 4.50
CA THR A 57 -0.03 5.33 5.24
C THR A 57 0.77 6.03 6.34
N ALA A 58 0.75 5.46 7.55
CA ALA A 58 1.47 6.00 8.71
C ALA A 58 1.95 4.88 9.64
N VAL A 59 2.90 5.21 10.52
CA VAL A 59 3.33 4.30 11.58
C VAL A 59 2.33 4.34 12.74
N GLY A 60 1.64 3.23 12.98
CA GLY A 60 0.75 3.08 14.12
C GLY A 60 1.52 3.00 15.44
N ILE A 61 1.16 3.85 16.41
CA ILE A 61 1.77 3.89 17.74
C ILE A 61 0.72 3.84 18.85
N LYS A 62 1.14 3.45 20.06
CA LYS A 62 0.28 3.49 21.24
C LYS A 62 -0.18 4.93 21.52
N LYS A 63 -1.50 5.11 21.72
CA LYS A 63 -2.09 6.41 22.09
C LYS A 63 -1.39 7.00 23.33
N GLY A 64 -1.10 8.30 23.26
CA GLY A 64 -0.41 9.04 24.32
C GLY A 64 1.12 8.94 24.30
N ASN A 65 1.73 8.09 23.45
CA ASN A 65 3.18 7.99 23.38
C ASN A 65 3.79 9.11 22.50
N GLN A 66 3.77 10.34 23.02
CA GLN A 66 4.22 11.52 22.29
C GLN A 66 5.73 11.52 22.05
N ALA A 67 6.52 10.92 22.94
CA ALA A 67 7.96 10.79 22.76
C ALA A 67 8.31 9.95 21.52
N LEU A 68 7.66 8.80 21.35
CA LEU A 68 7.86 7.95 20.16
C LEU A 68 7.36 8.63 18.89
N GLN A 69 6.22 9.32 18.96
CA GLN A 69 5.68 10.08 17.84
C GLN A 69 6.68 11.11 17.33
N THR A 70 7.22 11.93 18.24
CA THR A 70 8.20 12.97 17.90
C THR A 70 9.48 12.37 17.33
N LEU A 71 9.96 11.27 17.90
CA LEU A 71 11.16 10.58 17.44
C LEU A 71 10.98 10.07 15.99
N LEU A 72 9.89 9.37 15.71
CA LEU A 72 9.59 8.84 14.37
C LEU A 72 9.42 9.96 13.34
N ASN A 73 8.65 11.00 13.67
CA ASN A 73 8.44 12.13 12.77
C ASN A 73 9.76 12.85 12.44
N LYS A 74 10.64 13.04 13.44
CA LYS A 74 11.96 13.63 13.23
C LYS A 74 12.83 12.76 12.31
N GLY A 75 12.82 11.44 12.53
CA GLY A 75 13.58 10.49 11.70
C GLY A 75 13.10 10.47 10.25
N ILE A 76 11.78 10.37 10.03
CA ILE A 76 11.19 10.42 8.69
C ILE A 76 11.55 11.72 7.99
N LYS A 77 11.42 12.87 8.68
CA LYS A 77 11.83 14.16 8.12
C LYS A 77 13.31 14.16 7.71
N ALA A 78 14.21 13.65 8.55
CA ALA A 78 15.63 13.61 8.22
C ALA A 78 15.92 12.77 6.97
N LEU A 79 15.24 11.63 6.79
CA LEU A 79 15.37 10.79 5.58
C LEU A 79 14.90 11.49 4.30
N HIS A 80 13.94 12.41 4.41
CA HIS A 80 13.53 13.26 3.28
C HIS A 80 14.53 14.38 3.04
N ASP A 81 14.97 15.06 4.11
CA ASP A 81 15.92 16.18 4.02
C ASP A 81 17.27 15.76 3.42
N ASP A 82 17.74 14.54 3.69
CA ASP A 82 19.01 14.01 3.17
C ASP A 82 18.89 13.18 1.87
N GLY A 83 17.66 13.01 1.36
CA GLY A 83 17.37 12.28 0.12
C GLY A 83 17.45 10.76 0.22
N THR A 84 17.67 10.18 1.41
CA THR A 84 17.70 8.73 1.62
C THR A 84 16.37 8.08 1.26
N TYR A 85 15.24 8.71 1.62
CA TYR A 85 13.91 8.23 1.25
C TYR A 85 13.78 8.08 -0.27
N THR A 86 14.15 9.13 -1.01
CA THR A 86 14.08 9.14 -2.48
C THR A 86 14.89 8.00 -3.10
N LYS A 87 16.11 7.75 -2.59
CA LYS A 87 16.95 6.65 -3.07
C LYS A 87 16.30 5.29 -2.83
N ILE A 88 15.69 5.08 -1.67
CA ILE A 88 14.97 3.84 -1.34
C ILE A 88 13.75 3.68 -2.24
N GLN A 89 12.94 4.74 -2.40
CA GLN A 89 11.77 4.71 -3.27
C GLN A 89 12.15 4.35 -4.72
N GLN A 90 13.14 5.03 -5.29
CA GLN A 90 13.61 4.77 -6.65
C GLN A 90 14.07 3.32 -6.83
N LYS A 91 14.80 2.78 -5.86
CA LYS A 91 15.29 1.40 -5.91
C LYS A 91 14.16 0.37 -6.00
N HIS A 92 13.04 0.60 -5.30
CA HIS A 92 11.97 -0.40 -5.15
C HIS A 92 10.74 -0.13 -6.03
N PHE A 93 10.50 1.13 -6.39
CA PHE A 93 9.26 1.60 -6.99
C PHE A 93 9.49 2.53 -8.20
N GLY A 94 10.75 2.77 -8.59
CA GLY A 94 11.08 3.63 -9.73
C GLY A 94 10.60 5.07 -9.53
N ASP A 95 9.96 5.62 -10.56
CA ASP A 95 9.53 7.02 -10.60
C ASP A 95 8.19 7.29 -9.88
N LEU A 96 7.58 6.26 -9.27
CA LEU A 96 6.36 6.42 -8.48
C LEU A 96 6.62 7.34 -7.29
N ASN A 97 5.83 8.41 -7.16
CA ASN A 97 5.86 9.26 -5.97
C ASN A 97 4.92 8.72 -4.89
N LEU A 98 5.50 8.07 -3.87
CA LEU A 98 4.74 7.45 -2.77
C LEU A 98 4.58 8.39 -1.57
N TYR A 99 5.28 9.52 -1.57
CA TYR A 99 5.24 10.48 -0.48
C TYR A 99 4.43 11.72 -0.86
N SER A 100 3.29 11.91 -0.19
CA SER A 100 2.39 13.02 -0.46
C SER A 100 2.86 14.38 0.10
N GLY A 101 3.95 14.41 0.89
CA GLY A 101 4.51 15.66 1.43
C GLY A 101 3.64 16.37 2.46
N LYS A 102 2.54 15.77 2.93
CA LYS A 102 1.57 16.35 3.86
C LYS A 102 1.37 15.52 5.12
#